data_AF-A0AAV5TAU2-F1
#
_entry.id   AF-A0AAV5TAU2-F1
#
_cell.length_a   1.000
_cell.length_b   1.000
_cell.length_c   1.000
_cell.angle_alpha   90.00
_cell.angle_beta   90.00
_cell.angle_gamma   90.00
#
_symmetry.space_group_name_H-M   'P 1'
#
loop_
_entity.id
_entity.type
_entity.pdbx_description
1 polymer ?
#
loop_
_entity_poly.entity_id
_entity_poly.type
_entity_poly.pdbx_seq_one_letter_code
_entity_poly.pdbx_strand_id
1 'polypeptide(L)'
;ISPGVIGLLVNVAVLILLWMKKIRTGWSTYRIGMSVTAMQGEMISLLAALISMAHLFSQKNYILIVYGPLAFLPRIFSDIALFLCLLWIIGIWQLLPAPCLLQYLALCRPYFSDRKRIVLSYSLSVVLLLCSTPHYTTFHTPPWQRPIFDNITRRVHDLDEEDVFYAYGATLFPTPRSKKAVINIAVYAVLPPYFIAYAVFIFCCAKIAKALSSFGIQLSAKTLNMQRSFLRMLLMQKTVRRFIQGLLPLIVISVPIGVFVTALVGGTALDKKTFILTFVAWTVPIVQGTIALFYVNGMGVASSRGSQNPFSLTRRSTVV
;
A
#
# COMPACT_ATOMS: atom_id res chain seq x y z
N ILE A 1 6.47 -19.96 -8.46
CA ILE A 1 6.78 -19.01 -7.36
C ILE A 1 5.50 -18.26 -7.03
N SER A 2 5.05 -18.24 -5.78
CA SER A 2 3.82 -17.52 -5.40
C SER A 2 4.01 -15.99 -5.50
N PRO A 3 2.94 -15.22 -5.78
CA PRO A 3 3.00 -13.75 -5.77
C PRO A 3 3.55 -13.18 -4.45
N GLY A 4 3.20 -13.80 -3.31
CA GLY A 4 3.75 -13.44 -2.00
C GLY A 4 5.27 -13.55 -1.94
N VAL A 5 5.87 -14.62 -2.46
CA VAL A 5 7.34 -14.75 -2.48
C VAL A 5 7.99 -13.69 -3.36
N ILE A 6 7.42 -13.41 -4.54
CA ILE A 6 7.94 -12.34 -5.42
C ILE A 6 7.86 -10.98 -4.72
N GLY A 7 6.72 -10.66 -4.11
CA GLY A 7 6.51 -9.41 -3.37
C GLY A 7 7.49 -9.26 -2.22
N LEU A 8 7.75 -10.36 -1.49
CA LEU A 8 8.70 -10.38 -0.38
C LEU A 8 10.11 -10.04 -0.86
N LEU A 9 10.60 -10.74 -1.89
CA LEU A 9 11.93 -10.52 -2.45
C LEU A 9 12.12 -9.09 -2.96
N VAL A 10 11.12 -8.55 -3.65
CA VAL A 10 11.17 -7.18 -4.18
C VAL A 10 11.24 -6.15 -3.04
N ASN A 11 10.40 -6.27 -2.01
CA ASN A 11 10.38 -5.32 -0.90
C ASN A 11 11.64 -5.42 -0.01
N VAL A 12 12.16 -6.62 0.20
CA VAL A 12 13.46 -6.82 0.87
C VAL A 12 14.60 -6.20 0.06
N ALA A 13 14.62 -6.37 -1.27
CA ALA A 13 15.62 -5.74 -2.12
C ALA A 13 15.56 -4.20 -2.05
N VAL A 14 14.35 -3.63 -1.99
CA VAL A 14 14.16 -2.18 -1.77
C VAL A 14 14.79 -1.74 -0.46
N LEU A 15 14.51 -2.44 0.65
CA LEU A 15 15.09 -2.12 1.96
C LEU A 15 16.61 -2.21 1.95
N ILE A 16 17.16 -3.32 1.44
CA ILE A 16 18.61 -3.52 1.34
C ILE A 16 19.26 -2.37 0.56
N LEU A 17 18.77 -2.06 -0.64
CA LEU A 17 19.36 -1.00 -1.48
C LEU A 17 19.21 0.39 -0.86
N LEU A 18 18.08 0.66 -0.20
CA LEU A 18 17.80 1.94 0.44
C LEU A 18 18.76 2.24 1.60
N TRP A 19 19.17 1.19 2.33
CA TRP A 19 20.09 1.28 3.47
C TRP A 19 21.57 1.10 3.09
N MET A 20 21.89 0.27 2.09
CA MET A 20 23.26 0.11 1.59
C MET A 20 23.76 1.33 0.82
N LYS A 21 22.89 2.01 0.05
CA LYS A 21 23.32 3.19 -0.69
C LYS A 21 23.64 4.33 0.30
N LYS A 22 24.81 4.95 0.13
CA LYS A 22 25.15 6.23 0.77
C LYS A 22 24.26 7.33 0.20
N ILE A 23 23.04 7.43 0.72
CA ILE A 23 22.11 8.48 0.34
C ILE A 23 22.60 9.80 0.95
N ARG A 24 22.54 10.86 0.15
CA ARG A 24 23.00 12.21 0.51
C ARG A 24 22.30 12.73 1.78
N THR A 25 23.02 13.57 2.54
CA THR A 25 22.48 14.33 3.67
C THR A 25 21.23 15.12 3.22
N GLY A 26 20.15 15.04 4.03
CA GLY A 26 18.84 15.63 3.72
C GLY A 26 17.79 14.67 3.15
N TRP A 27 18.14 13.41 2.87
CA TRP A 27 17.20 12.38 2.39
C TRP A 27 16.71 11.42 3.49
N SER A 28 17.10 11.64 4.75
CA SER A 28 16.70 10.81 5.91
C SER A 28 15.18 10.61 5.95
N THR A 29 14.45 11.70 5.81
CA THR A 29 13.00 11.78 5.75
C THR A 29 12.39 10.90 4.65
N TYR A 30 12.95 10.97 3.43
CA TYR A 30 12.49 10.15 2.31
C TYR A 30 12.78 8.67 2.52
N ARG A 31 13.99 8.36 3.01
CA ARG A 31 14.42 7.01 3.36
C ARG A 31 13.47 6.37 4.37
N ILE A 32 13.06 7.11 5.41
CA ILE A 32 12.12 6.60 6.42
C ILE A 32 10.76 6.28 5.78
N GLY A 33 10.20 7.22 5.00
CA GLY A 33 8.93 7.02 4.30
C GLY A 33 8.91 5.75 3.45
N MET A 34 9.93 5.58 2.61
CA MET A 34 10.07 4.40 1.75
C MET A 34 10.34 3.11 2.53
N SER A 35 11.09 3.17 3.63
CA SER A 35 11.35 2.01 4.48
C SER A 35 10.04 1.49 5.07
N VAL A 36 9.19 2.39 5.58
CA VAL A 36 7.90 1.99 6.17
C VAL A 36 6.99 1.37 5.13
N THR A 37 6.89 1.96 3.92
CA THR A 37 6.11 1.36 2.83
C THR A 37 6.65 0.00 2.40
N ALA A 38 7.97 -0.16 2.29
CA ALA A 38 8.58 -1.43 1.91
C ALA A 38 8.39 -2.50 3.01
N MET A 39 8.54 -2.15 4.29
CA MET A 39 8.26 -3.05 5.43
C MET A 39 6.80 -3.48 5.45
N GLN A 40 5.86 -2.58 5.18
CA GLN A 40 4.45 -2.94 5.05
C GLN A 40 4.23 -3.93 3.89
N GLY A 41 4.80 -3.63 2.70
CA GLY A 41 4.71 -4.51 1.54
C GLY A 41 5.33 -5.89 1.80
N GLU A 42 6.44 -5.94 2.53
CA GLU A 42 7.10 -7.15 3.02
C GLU A 42 6.15 -7.96 3.91
N MET A 43 5.54 -7.34 4.92
CA MET A 43 4.61 -8.01 5.84
C MET A 43 3.39 -8.58 5.12
N ILE A 44 2.79 -7.83 4.20
CA ILE A 44 1.68 -8.32 3.37
C ILE A 44 2.13 -9.51 2.52
N SER A 45 3.31 -9.42 1.90
CA SER A 45 3.84 -10.46 1.02
C SER A 45 4.21 -11.74 1.78
N LEU A 46 4.77 -11.61 2.99
CA LEU A 46 5.05 -12.71 3.89
C LEU A 46 3.75 -13.41 4.29
N LEU A 47 2.74 -12.65 4.73
CA LEU A 47 1.43 -13.20 5.03
C LEU A 47 0.86 -13.91 3.80
N ALA A 48 0.88 -13.30 2.62
CA ALA A 48 0.43 -13.90 1.36
C ALA A 48 1.14 -15.22 0.99
N ALA A 49 2.40 -15.36 1.37
CA ALA A 49 3.16 -16.58 1.14
C ALA A 49 2.80 -17.69 2.14
N LEU A 50 2.47 -17.32 3.38
CA LEU A 50 2.07 -18.25 4.45
C LEU A 50 0.58 -18.63 4.36
N ILE A 51 -0.26 -17.69 3.93
CA ILE A 51 -1.70 -17.84 3.78
C ILE A 51 -2.03 -17.71 2.29
N SER A 52 -2.36 -18.84 1.67
CA SER A 52 -2.97 -18.83 0.35
C SER A 52 -4.45 -18.45 0.53
N MET A 53 -4.73 -17.16 0.73
CA MET A 53 -6.09 -16.69 0.95
C MET A 53 -6.82 -16.55 -0.38
N ALA A 54 -8.03 -17.10 -0.47
CA ALA A 54 -8.98 -16.86 -1.55
C ALA A 54 -10.20 -16.11 -1.04
N HIS A 55 -10.67 -15.15 -1.84
CA HIS A 55 -11.95 -14.50 -1.62
C HIS A 55 -13.04 -15.31 -2.32
N LEU A 56 -14.18 -15.48 -1.69
CA LEU A 56 -15.37 -16.14 -2.24
C LEU A 56 -16.61 -15.30 -1.93
N PHE A 57 -17.34 -14.92 -2.97
CA PHE A 57 -18.61 -14.21 -2.85
C PHE A 57 -19.72 -15.12 -3.36
N SER A 58 -20.54 -15.61 -2.43
CA SER A 58 -21.65 -16.51 -2.74
C SER A 58 -22.94 -16.04 -2.06
N GLN A 59 -23.91 -15.64 -2.89
CA GLN A 59 -25.19 -15.07 -2.47
C GLN A 59 -25.03 -13.85 -1.54
N LYS A 60 -25.33 -14.01 -0.24
CA LYS A 60 -25.26 -12.96 0.79
C LYS A 60 -24.03 -13.08 1.69
N ASN A 61 -23.08 -13.94 1.35
CA ASN A 61 -21.91 -14.22 2.16
C ASN A 61 -20.64 -13.81 1.42
N TYR A 62 -19.73 -13.17 2.16
CA TYR A 62 -18.36 -12.98 1.75
C TYR A 62 -17.46 -13.83 2.63
N ILE A 63 -16.73 -14.73 2.00
CA ILE A 63 -15.92 -15.75 2.66
C ILE A 63 -14.46 -15.52 2.27
N LEU A 64 -13.59 -15.52 3.26
CA LEU A 64 -12.14 -15.53 3.14
C LEU A 64 -11.68 -16.94 3.48
N ILE A 65 -11.14 -17.64 2.50
CA ILE A 65 -10.73 -19.03 2.64
C ILE A 65 -9.21 -19.05 2.79
N VAL A 66 -8.71 -19.58 3.89
CA VAL A 66 -7.28 -19.70 4.16
C VAL A 66 -6.83 -21.12 3.82
N TYR A 67 -5.97 -21.22 2.81
CA TYR A 67 -5.22 -22.44 2.46
C TYR A 67 -3.74 -22.32 2.85
N GLY A 68 -3.01 -23.43 2.69
CA GLY A 68 -1.56 -23.48 2.83
C GLY A 68 -1.09 -23.89 4.23
N PRO A 69 0.20 -23.67 4.56
CA PRO A 69 0.79 -24.16 5.81
C PRO A 69 0.02 -23.75 7.07
N LEU A 70 -0.56 -22.55 7.07
CA LEU A 70 -1.28 -22.03 8.22
C LEU A 70 -2.62 -22.74 8.51
N ALA A 71 -3.20 -23.40 7.49
CA ALA A 71 -4.41 -24.21 7.66
C ALA A 71 -4.14 -25.50 8.46
N PHE A 72 -2.90 -26.02 8.42
CA PHE A 72 -2.49 -27.20 9.20
C PHE A 72 -2.13 -26.88 10.65
N LEU A 73 -2.02 -25.60 11.01
CA LEU A 73 -1.78 -25.17 12.39
C LEU A 73 -3.09 -25.00 13.17
N PRO A 74 -3.03 -24.96 14.52
CA PRO A 74 -4.18 -24.58 15.33
C PRO A 74 -4.81 -23.28 14.87
N ARG A 75 -6.14 -23.22 14.85
CA ARG A 75 -6.92 -22.10 14.30
C ARG A 75 -6.49 -20.72 14.81
N ILE A 76 -6.02 -20.62 16.06
CA ILE A 76 -5.54 -19.37 16.66
C ILE A 76 -4.46 -18.67 15.81
N PHE A 77 -3.58 -19.44 15.15
CA PHE A 77 -2.57 -18.87 14.26
C PHE A 77 -3.19 -18.26 13.00
N SER A 78 -4.20 -18.93 12.45
CA SER A 78 -4.97 -18.41 11.31
C SER A 78 -5.83 -17.19 11.67
N ASP A 79 -6.42 -17.15 12.88
CA ASP A 79 -7.14 -15.98 13.39
C ASP A 79 -6.20 -14.76 13.50
N ILE A 80 -5.02 -14.94 14.10
CA ILE A 80 -3.99 -13.89 14.22
C ILE A 80 -3.52 -13.43 12.83
N ALA A 81 -3.22 -14.36 11.93
CA ALA A 81 -2.76 -14.01 10.58
C ALA A 81 -3.83 -13.28 9.78
N LEU A 82 -5.11 -13.67 9.90
CA LEU A 82 -6.22 -12.95 9.27
C LEU A 82 -6.34 -11.53 9.81
N PHE A 83 -6.25 -11.34 11.14
CA PHE A 83 -6.28 -10.03 11.75
C PHE A 83 -5.12 -9.14 11.23
N LEU A 84 -3.90 -9.66 11.22
CA LEU A 84 -2.72 -8.95 10.69
C LEU A 84 -2.86 -8.66 9.19
N CYS A 85 -3.40 -9.61 8.42
CA CYS A 85 -3.64 -9.43 6.99
C CYS A 85 -4.58 -8.24 6.74
N LEU A 86 -5.71 -8.17 7.47
CA LEU A 86 -6.65 -7.06 7.36
C LEU A 86 -6.05 -5.73 7.81
N LEU A 87 -5.30 -5.73 8.93
CA LEU A 87 -4.57 -4.56 9.42
C LEU A 87 -3.63 -4.00 8.34
N TRP A 88 -2.82 -4.86 7.73
CA TRP A 88 -1.83 -4.42 6.74
C TRP A 88 -2.44 -4.03 5.39
N ILE A 89 -3.45 -4.77 4.92
CA ILE A 89 -4.18 -4.45 3.68
C ILE A 89 -4.90 -3.11 3.81
N ILE A 90 -5.66 -2.91 4.89
CA ILE A 90 -6.36 -1.64 5.14
C ILE A 90 -5.36 -0.51 5.39
N GLY A 91 -4.22 -0.84 6.00
CA GLY A 91 -3.10 0.08 6.18
C GLY A 91 -2.53 0.64 4.88
N ILE A 92 -2.75 0.03 3.71
CA ILE A 92 -2.16 0.49 2.43
C ILE A 92 -2.54 1.95 2.14
N TRP A 93 -3.82 2.30 2.25
CA TRP A 93 -4.26 3.67 2.03
C TRP A 93 -4.15 4.54 3.28
N GLN A 94 -4.20 3.97 4.48
CA GLN A 94 -4.09 4.74 5.71
C GLN A 94 -2.66 5.25 5.97
N LEU A 95 -1.63 4.55 5.50
CA LEU A 95 -0.22 4.97 5.57
C LEU A 95 0.21 5.87 4.40
N LEU A 96 -0.56 5.91 3.31
CA LEU A 96 -0.31 6.75 2.13
C LEU A 96 -0.04 8.24 2.44
N PRO A 97 -0.80 8.94 3.32
CA PRO A 97 -0.57 10.36 3.55
C PRO A 97 0.71 10.64 4.31
N ALA A 98 1.26 9.70 5.08
CA ALA A 98 2.39 9.95 5.97
C ALA A 98 3.66 10.39 5.21
N PRO A 99 4.15 9.70 4.17
CA PRO A 99 5.28 10.19 3.37
C PRO A 99 5.05 11.58 2.77
N CYS A 100 3.83 11.88 2.31
CA CYS A 100 3.48 13.18 1.70
C CYS A 100 3.43 14.32 2.71
N LEU A 101 2.86 14.05 3.88
CA LEU A 101 2.80 15.01 4.97
C LEU A 101 4.21 15.28 5.51
N LEU A 102 5.04 14.26 5.57
CA LEU A 102 6.43 14.35 6.00
C LEU A 102 7.26 15.26 5.07
N GLN A 103 7.03 15.12 3.77
CA GLN A 103 7.62 15.96 2.73
C GLN A 103 7.15 17.41 2.83
N TYR A 104 5.84 17.61 3.00
CA TYR A 104 5.26 18.92 3.19
C TYR A 104 5.87 19.62 4.42
N LEU A 105 5.98 18.91 5.55
CA LEU A 105 6.60 19.46 6.76
C LEU A 105 8.09 19.76 6.58
N ALA A 106 8.83 18.91 5.86
CA ALA A 106 10.23 19.18 5.56
C ALA A 106 10.43 20.43 4.70
N LEU A 107 9.53 20.68 3.73
CA LEU A 107 9.61 21.81 2.82
C LEU A 107 9.07 23.11 3.43
N CYS A 108 7.86 23.07 3.99
CA CYS A 108 7.13 24.25 4.44
C CYS A 108 7.38 24.59 5.92
N ARG A 109 7.93 23.66 6.70
CA ARG A 109 8.19 23.83 8.15
C ARG A 109 9.65 23.46 8.47
N PRO A 110 10.64 24.18 7.91
CA PRO A 110 12.07 23.87 8.05
C PRO A 110 12.58 23.92 9.51
N TYR A 111 11.89 24.67 10.37
CA TYR A 111 12.20 24.85 11.80
C TYR A 111 11.80 23.67 12.69
N PHE A 112 10.97 22.72 12.20
CA PHE A 112 10.68 21.51 12.96
C PHE A 112 11.86 20.52 12.91
N SER A 113 12.18 19.91 14.06
CA SER A 113 13.14 18.81 14.11
C SER A 113 12.61 17.58 13.36
N ASP A 114 13.52 16.75 12.84
CA ASP A 114 13.14 15.57 12.05
C ASP A 114 12.25 14.60 12.82
N ARG A 115 12.52 14.39 14.12
CA ARG A 115 11.67 13.57 15.00
C ARG A 115 10.25 14.10 15.07
N LYS A 116 10.08 15.42 15.26
CA LYS A 116 8.77 16.05 15.32
C LYS A 116 8.02 15.91 13.99
N ARG A 117 8.72 16.06 12.85
CA ARG A 117 8.10 15.85 11.53
C ARG A 117 7.62 14.41 11.37
N ILE A 118 8.44 13.42 11.69
CA ILE A 118 8.08 11.99 11.60
C ILE A 118 6.85 11.68 12.45
N VAL A 119 6.87 12.08 13.73
CA VAL A 119 5.73 11.85 14.65
C VAL A 119 4.45 12.48 14.10
N LEU A 120 4.50 13.76 13.70
CA LEU A 120 3.32 14.43 13.15
C LEU A 120 2.82 13.76 11.87
N SER A 121 3.71 13.33 10.98
CA SER A 121 3.32 12.72 9.72
C SER A 121 2.66 11.36 9.85
N TYR A 122 3.13 10.53 10.79
CA TYR A 122 2.57 9.20 11.01
C TYR A 122 1.41 9.17 12.01
N SER A 123 1.27 10.19 12.86
CA SER A 123 0.19 10.25 13.86
C SER A 123 -1.20 10.09 13.25
N LEU A 124 -1.48 10.78 12.12
CA LEU A 124 -2.76 10.64 11.41
C LEU A 124 -3.00 9.20 10.98
N SER A 125 -2.02 8.56 10.33
CA SER A 125 -2.13 7.18 9.88
C SER A 125 -2.37 6.20 11.02
N VAL A 126 -1.69 6.40 12.16
CA VAL A 126 -1.91 5.58 13.37
C VAL A 126 -3.31 5.76 13.92
N VAL A 127 -3.81 7.00 14.01
CA VAL A 127 -5.20 7.25 14.45
C VAL A 127 -6.21 6.58 13.52
N LEU A 128 -6.02 6.68 12.21
CA LEU A 128 -6.88 6.02 11.22
C LEU A 128 -6.88 4.48 11.37
N LEU A 129 -5.72 3.87 11.59
CA LEU A 129 -5.59 2.43 11.86
C LEU A 129 -6.32 2.02 13.14
N LEU A 130 -6.13 2.77 14.22
CA LEU A 130 -6.77 2.50 15.51
C LEU A 130 -8.30 2.63 15.41
N CYS A 131 -8.81 3.64 14.71
CA CYS A 131 -10.24 3.80 14.46
C CYS A 131 -10.84 2.63 13.65
N SER A 132 -10.08 2.03 12.73
CA SER A 132 -10.54 0.89 11.93
C SER A 132 -10.41 -0.45 12.66
N THR A 133 -9.56 -0.54 13.68
CA THR A 133 -9.20 -1.80 14.38
C THR A 133 -10.40 -2.60 14.91
N PRO A 134 -11.46 -1.99 15.51
CA PRO A 134 -12.64 -2.73 15.96
C PRO A 134 -13.31 -3.57 14.87
N HIS A 135 -13.16 -3.18 13.60
CA HIS A 135 -13.77 -3.84 12.46
C HIS A 135 -12.91 -4.97 11.86
N TYR A 136 -11.64 -5.12 12.23
CA TYR A 136 -10.76 -6.17 11.68
C TYR A 136 -11.19 -7.58 12.14
N THR A 137 -11.96 -7.69 13.22
CA THR A 137 -12.50 -8.98 13.68
C THR A 137 -13.83 -9.37 13.01
N THR A 138 -14.31 -8.58 12.04
CA THR A 138 -15.61 -8.81 11.39
C THR A 138 -15.68 -10.19 10.72
N PHE A 139 -14.58 -10.65 10.12
CA PHE A 139 -14.51 -11.95 9.45
C PHE A 139 -14.23 -13.14 10.38
N HIS A 140 -14.04 -12.89 11.68
CA HIS A 140 -13.93 -13.99 12.66
C HIS A 140 -15.31 -14.61 12.87
N THR A 141 -15.56 -15.67 12.10
CA THR A 141 -16.84 -16.36 12.01
C THR A 141 -17.23 -16.96 13.37
N PRO A 142 -18.43 -16.64 13.90
CA PRO A 142 -18.92 -17.25 15.12
C PRO A 142 -19.12 -18.77 14.93
N PRO A 143 -18.99 -19.60 15.99
CA PRO A 143 -19.02 -21.06 15.86
C PRO A 143 -20.18 -21.62 15.04
N TRP A 144 -21.39 -21.08 15.23
CA TRP A 144 -22.60 -21.53 14.54
C TRP A 144 -22.62 -21.27 13.02
N GLN A 145 -21.82 -20.32 12.53
CA GLN A 145 -21.78 -19.95 11.10
C GLN A 145 -20.66 -20.66 10.35
N ARG A 146 -19.69 -21.26 11.06
CA ARG A 146 -18.54 -21.95 10.45
C ARG A 146 -18.95 -23.11 9.54
N PRO A 147 -19.84 -24.05 9.95
CA PRO A 147 -20.23 -25.17 9.09
C PRO A 147 -20.89 -24.71 7.78
N ILE A 148 -21.61 -23.58 7.82
CA ILE A 148 -22.26 -22.98 6.65
C ILE A 148 -21.20 -22.51 5.65
N PHE A 149 -20.18 -21.79 6.14
CA PHE A 149 -19.10 -21.30 5.27
C PHE A 149 -18.22 -22.43 4.76
N ASP A 150 -17.91 -23.42 5.60
CA ASP A 150 -17.13 -24.59 5.19
C ASP A 150 -17.86 -25.36 4.08
N ASN A 151 -19.17 -25.59 4.22
CA ASN A 151 -19.97 -26.27 3.19
C ASN A 151 -20.04 -25.47 1.87
N ILE A 152 -20.23 -24.14 1.96
CA ILE A 152 -20.21 -23.27 0.77
C ILE A 152 -18.84 -23.37 0.08
N THR A 153 -17.75 -23.29 0.84
CA THR A 153 -16.39 -23.39 0.32
C THR A 153 -16.14 -24.74 -0.35
N ARG A 154 -16.47 -25.85 0.30
CA ARG A 154 -16.31 -27.20 -0.28
C ARG A 154 -17.06 -27.33 -1.59
N ARG A 155 -18.33 -26.96 -1.61
CA ARG A 155 -19.17 -27.03 -2.81
C ARG A 155 -18.66 -26.14 -3.94
N VAL A 156 -18.26 -24.89 -3.66
CA VAL A 156 -17.86 -23.96 -4.72
C VAL A 156 -16.46 -24.27 -5.24
N HIS A 157 -15.55 -24.74 -4.39
CA HIS A 157 -14.18 -25.08 -4.79
C HIS A 157 -14.00 -26.55 -5.16
N ASP A 158 -15.04 -27.38 -5.03
CA ASP A 158 -15.02 -28.81 -5.32
C ASP A 158 -13.97 -29.55 -4.46
N LEU A 159 -14.02 -29.32 -3.14
CA LEU A 159 -13.04 -29.85 -2.17
C LEU A 159 -13.55 -31.13 -1.52
N ASP A 160 -12.65 -32.10 -1.36
CA ASP A 160 -12.90 -33.37 -0.68
C ASP A 160 -12.85 -33.19 0.84
N GLU A 161 -13.46 -34.10 1.61
CA GLU A 161 -13.52 -34.01 3.07
C GLU A 161 -12.13 -33.89 3.74
N GLU A 162 -11.11 -34.50 3.12
CA GLU A 162 -9.71 -34.49 3.55
C GLU A 162 -9.00 -33.15 3.32
N ASP A 163 -9.53 -32.28 2.46
CA ASP A 163 -8.93 -30.98 2.19
C ASP A 163 -8.97 -30.07 3.43
N VAL A 164 -7.79 -29.61 3.85
CA VAL A 164 -7.60 -28.77 5.03
C VAL A 164 -7.66 -27.29 4.65
N PHE A 165 -8.63 -26.57 5.21
CA PHE A 165 -8.77 -25.12 5.07
C PHE A 165 -9.49 -24.52 6.27
N TYR A 166 -9.43 -23.19 6.40
CA TYR A 166 -10.29 -22.44 7.31
C TYR A 166 -11.13 -21.42 6.55
N ALA A 167 -12.47 -21.51 6.65
CA ALA A 167 -13.37 -20.49 6.13
C ALA A 167 -13.69 -19.42 7.20
N TYR A 168 -13.32 -18.19 6.88
CA TYR A 168 -13.67 -16.97 7.59
C TYR A 168 -14.70 -16.21 6.78
N GLY A 169 -15.54 -15.39 7.39
CA GLY A 169 -16.53 -14.68 6.60
C GLY A 169 -17.49 -13.84 7.41
N ALA A 170 -18.31 -13.10 6.67
CA ALA A 170 -19.43 -12.34 7.22
C ALA A 170 -20.54 -12.27 6.16
N THR A 171 -21.75 -11.99 6.62
CA THR A 171 -22.84 -11.62 5.71
C THR A 171 -22.59 -10.23 5.13
N LEU A 172 -23.08 -9.97 3.92
CA LEU A 172 -22.92 -8.66 3.28
C LEU A 172 -23.58 -7.54 4.10
N PHE A 173 -24.79 -7.81 4.59
CA PHE A 173 -25.57 -6.92 5.45
C PHE A 173 -25.77 -7.53 6.84
N PRO A 174 -26.01 -6.70 7.88
CA PRO A 174 -26.33 -7.19 9.22
C PRO A 174 -27.57 -8.08 9.20
N THR A 175 -27.59 -9.08 10.08
CA THR A 175 -28.74 -9.98 10.28
C THR A 175 -29.20 -9.92 11.73
N PRO A 176 -30.42 -10.38 12.06
CA PRO A 176 -30.87 -10.45 13.45
C PRO A 176 -29.93 -11.27 14.37
N ARG A 177 -29.22 -12.27 13.80
CA ARG A 177 -28.29 -13.14 14.54
C ARG A 177 -26.86 -12.60 14.64
N SER A 178 -26.47 -11.68 13.76
CA SER A 178 -25.11 -11.12 13.75
C SER A 178 -25.10 -9.69 13.21
N LYS A 179 -24.55 -8.78 14.02
CA LYS A 179 -24.25 -7.40 13.62
C LYS A 179 -22.96 -7.28 12.79
N LYS A 180 -22.13 -8.33 12.74
CA LYS A 180 -20.90 -8.36 11.93
C LYS A 180 -21.28 -8.51 10.46
N ALA A 181 -20.97 -7.50 9.65
CA ALA A 181 -21.31 -7.47 8.25
C ALA A 181 -20.21 -6.80 7.42
N VAL A 182 -20.05 -7.24 6.17
CA VAL A 182 -19.03 -6.68 5.25
C VAL A 182 -19.26 -5.20 5.01
N ILE A 183 -20.52 -4.78 4.89
CA ILE A 183 -20.87 -3.37 4.71
C ILE A 183 -20.35 -2.49 5.86
N ASN A 184 -20.29 -3.01 7.09
CA ASN A 184 -19.76 -2.24 8.23
C ASN A 184 -18.25 -2.02 8.10
N ILE A 185 -17.50 -2.98 7.57
CA ILE A 185 -16.07 -2.77 7.27
C ILE A 185 -15.93 -1.69 6.20
N ALA A 186 -16.71 -1.79 5.11
CA ALA A 186 -16.65 -0.82 4.03
C ALA A 186 -16.98 0.61 4.51
N VAL A 187 -18.08 0.77 5.26
CA VAL A 187 -18.59 2.08 5.70
C VAL A 187 -17.78 2.68 6.85
N TYR A 188 -17.28 1.88 7.79
CA TYR A 188 -16.63 2.42 8.99
C TYR A 188 -15.11 2.28 8.98
N ALA A 189 -14.57 1.20 8.41
CA ALA A 189 -13.14 0.90 8.46
C ALA A 189 -12.38 1.32 7.19
N VAL A 190 -13.05 1.35 6.03
CA VAL A 190 -12.43 1.61 4.73
C VAL A 190 -12.74 3.02 4.25
N LEU A 191 -14.01 3.34 3.99
CA LEU A 191 -14.43 4.56 3.29
C LEU A 191 -13.96 5.86 4.00
N PRO A 192 -14.16 6.05 5.33
CA PRO A 192 -13.77 7.30 5.98
C PRO A 192 -12.25 7.48 6.02
N PRO A 193 -11.44 6.50 6.50
CA PRO A 193 -9.99 6.62 6.46
C PRO A 193 -9.43 6.78 5.05
N TYR A 194 -10.02 6.10 4.08
CA TYR A 194 -9.66 6.24 2.67
C TYR A 194 -9.88 7.68 2.19
N PHE A 195 -11.07 8.25 2.43
CA PHE A 195 -11.39 9.62 2.03
C PHE A 195 -10.46 10.64 2.72
N ILE A 196 -10.24 10.51 4.03
CA ILE A 196 -9.35 11.38 4.80
C ILE A 196 -7.92 11.29 4.28
N ALA A 197 -7.40 10.08 4.07
CA ALA A 197 -6.05 9.85 3.57
C ALA A 197 -5.82 10.53 2.21
N TYR A 198 -6.75 10.36 1.26
CA TYR A 198 -6.65 10.96 -0.06
C TYR A 198 -6.85 12.49 -0.03
N ALA A 199 -7.74 13.01 0.82
CA ALA A 199 -7.89 14.45 1.00
C ALA A 199 -6.59 15.09 1.51
N VAL A 200 -5.94 14.47 2.50
CA VAL A 200 -4.65 14.93 3.04
C VAL A 200 -3.54 14.80 2.00
N PHE A 201 -3.50 13.69 1.25
CA PHE A 201 -2.56 13.50 0.15
C PHE A 201 -2.67 14.63 -0.89
N ILE A 202 -3.88 14.88 -1.41
CA ILE A 202 -4.15 15.92 -2.41
C ILE A 202 -3.78 17.30 -1.86
N PHE A 203 -4.17 17.59 -0.62
CA PHE A 203 -3.82 18.85 0.06
C PHE A 203 -2.30 19.04 0.14
N CYS A 204 -1.55 18.03 0.58
CA CYS A 204 -0.09 18.08 0.68
C CYS A 204 0.55 18.32 -0.70
N CYS A 205 0.10 17.58 -1.72
CA CYS A 205 0.58 17.74 -3.09
C CYS A 205 0.35 19.16 -3.61
N ALA A 206 -0.85 19.73 -3.41
CA ALA A 206 -1.18 21.09 -3.82
C ALA A 206 -0.32 22.14 -3.10
N LYS A 207 -0.11 21.97 -1.78
CA LYS A 207 0.74 22.88 -0.99
C LYS A 207 2.20 22.81 -1.40
N ILE A 208 2.75 21.61 -1.61
CA ILE A 208 4.12 21.42 -2.10
C ILE A 208 4.27 22.05 -3.49
N ALA A 209 3.34 21.80 -4.41
CA ALA A 209 3.36 22.39 -5.75
C ALA A 209 3.37 23.92 -5.70
N LYS A 210 2.52 24.53 -4.87
CA LYS A 210 2.48 25.98 -4.64
C LYS A 210 3.79 26.52 -4.04
N ALA A 211 4.34 25.82 -3.05
CA ALA A 211 5.61 26.21 -2.42
C ALA A 211 6.79 26.16 -3.42
N LEU A 212 6.76 25.23 -4.37
CA LEU A 212 7.79 25.10 -5.41
C LEU A 212 7.62 26.10 -6.57
N SER A 213 6.43 26.67 -6.77
CA SER A 213 6.17 27.70 -7.79
C SER A 213 6.32 29.12 -7.27
N SER A 214 6.07 29.38 -5.98
CA SER A 214 6.31 30.70 -5.40
C SER A 214 7.81 30.95 -5.26
N PHE A 215 8.35 31.80 -6.12
CA PHE A 215 9.78 32.17 -6.28
C PHE A 215 10.47 32.81 -5.06
N GLY A 216 9.85 32.81 -3.87
CA GLY A 216 10.37 33.48 -2.67
C GLY A 216 11.13 32.59 -1.69
N ILE A 217 11.12 31.26 -1.85
CA ILE A 217 11.88 30.40 -0.93
C ILE A 217 13.32 30.29 -1.44
N GLN A 218 14.28 30.86 -0.70
CA GLN A 218 15.72 30.69 -0.91
C GLN A 218 16.15 29.24 -0.61
N LEU A 219 15.60 28.27 -1.34
CA LEU A 219 16.08 26.90 -1.32
C LEU A 219 17.26 26.79 -2.26
N SER A 220 18.27 26.01 -1.85
CA SER A 220 19.33 25.62 -2.77
C SER A 220 18.71 24.96 -4.02
N ALA A 221 19.27 25.23 -5.20
CA ALA A 221 18.85 24.60 -6.46
C ALA A 221 18.82 23.06 -6.34
N LYS A 222 19.69 22.50 -5.48
CA LYS A 222 19.74 21.09 -5.11
C LYS A 222 18.48 20.62 -4.39
N THR A 223 18.06 21.28 -3.32
CA THR A 223 16.83 20.93 -2.58
C THR A 223 15.61 21.07 -3.48
N LEU A 224 15.59 22.11 -4.31
CA LEU A 224 14.50 22.37 -5.24
C LEU A 224 14.36 21.25 -6.29
N ASN A 225 15.47 20.83 -6.91
CA ASN A 225 15.47 19.69 -7.83
C ASN A 225 15.06 18.38 -7.16
N MET A 226 15.44 18.16 -5.91
CA MET A 226 15.04 16.98 -5.14
C MET A 226 13.53 16.98 -4.87
N GLN A 227 12.99 18.09 -4.39
CA GLN A 227 11.55 18.24 -4.11
C GLN A 227 10.73 18.13 -5.39
N ARG A 228 11.20 18.69 -6.51
CA ARG A 228 10.59 18.48 -7.83
C ARG A 228 10.67 17.04 -8.29
N SER A 229 11.79 16.33 -8.07
CA SER A 229 11.93 14.92 -8.42
C SER A 229 10.99 14.03 -7.60
N PHE A 230 10.86 14.29 -6.31
CA PHE A 230 9.91 13.58 -5.47
C PHE A 230 8.46 13.94 -5.78
N LEU A 231 8.13 15.22 -5.96
CA LEU A 231 6.79 15.61 -6.38
C LEU A 231 6.47 14.99 -7.74
N ARG A 232 7.44 14.92 -8.65
CA ARG A 232 7.31 14.13 -9.89
C ARG A 232 7.16 12.65 -9.60
N MET A 233 7.79 12.05 -8.61
CA MET A 233 7.53 10.65 -8.25
C MET A 233 6.08 10.47 -7.76
N LEU A 234 5.59 11.39 -6.91
CA LEU A 234 4.22 11.33 -6.39
C LEU A 234 3.13 11.69 -7.41
N LEU A 235 3.39 12.68 -8.29
CA LEU A 235 2.41 13.26 -9.22
C LEU A 235 2.65 12.88 -10.69
N MET A 236 3.83 12.37 -11.03
CA MET A 236 4.37 12.09 -12.37
C MET A 236 3.75 12.90 -13.53
N GLN A 237 3.84 14.22 -13.41
CA GLN A 237 3.18 15.20 -14.27
C GLN A 237 4.01 15.54 -15.53
N LYS A 238 4.04 14.71 -16.58
CA LYS A 238 4.34 15.30 -17.90
C LYS A 238 3.60 14.75 -19.12
N THR A 239 2.92 13.62 -19.03
CA THR A 239 1.94 13.22 -20.05
C THR A 239 1.01 12.24 -19.39
N VAL A 240 -0.27 12.32 -19.69
CA VAL A 240 -1.44 11.64 -19.08
C VAL A 240 -1.29 10.14 -18.76
N ARG A 241 -0.22 9.47 -19.19
CA ARG A 241 0.15 8.07 -18.88
C ARG A 241 0.70 7.81 -17.46
N ARG A 242 0.71 8.80 -16.56
CA ARG A 242 1.53 8.78 -15.33
C ARG A 242 0.85 9.21 -14.02
N PHE A 243 -0.40 9.70 -14.05
CA PHE A 243 -1.27 9.76 -12.85
C PHE A 243 -1.43 8.40 -12.16
N ILE A 244 -1.08 7.36 -12.91
CA ILE A 244 -1.11 5.95 -12.57
C ILE A 244 -0.31 5.62 -11.32
N GLN A 245 0.74 6.32 -10.83
CA GLN A 245 1.54 5.79 -9.69
C GLN A 245 0.92 5.98 -8.30
N GLY A 246 0.54 7.21 -7.91
CA GLY A 246 -0.14 7.47 -6.64
C GLY A 246 -1.58 6.94 -6.63
N LEU A 247 -2.21 6.89 -7.80
CA LEU A 247 -3.50 6.24 -8.02
C LEU A 247 -3.33 4.77 -8.46
N LEU A 248 -2.12 4.19 -8.50
CA LEU A 248 -1.94 2.82 -9.00
C LEU A 248 -2.67 1.83 -8.12
N PRO A 249 -2.49 1.91 -6.78
CA PRO A 249 -3.25 1.04 -5.90
C PRO A 249 -4.74 1.23 -6.14
N LEU A 250 -5.18 2.46 -6.42
CA LEU A 250 -6.56 2.77 -6.74
C LEU A 250 -7.06 2.16 -8.05
N ILE A 251 -6.30 2.25 -9.13
CA ILE A 251 -6.66 1.68 -10.43
C ILE A 251 -6.66 0.17 -10.33
N VAL A 252 -5.60 -0.41 -9.75
CA VAL A 252 -5.47 -1.85 -9.53
C VAL A 252 -6.61 -2.35 -8.67
N ILE A 253 -7.00 -1.62 -7.62
CA ILE A 253 -8.10 -1.99 -6.72
C ILE A 253 -9.48 -1.59 -7.27
N SER A 254 -9.58 -0.67 -8.24
CA SER A 254 -10.87 -0.26 -8.80
C SER A 254 -11.56 -1.38 -9.56
N VAL A 255 -10.79 -2.26 -10.20
CA VAL A 255 -11.34 -3.46 -10.86
C VAL A 255 -11.97 -4.39 -9.82
N PRO A 256 -11.28 -4.83 -8.75
CA PRO A 256 -11.89 -5.69 -7.75
C PRO A 256 -13.01 -5.00 -6.95
N ILE A 257 -12.89 -3.71 -6.65
CA ILE A 257 -14.00 -2.95 -6.04
C ILE A 257 -15.20 -2.90 -6.98
N GLY A 258 -15.01 -2.61 -8.27
CA GLY A 258 -16.08 -2.54 -9.25
C GLY A 258 -16.81 -3.87 -9.41
N VAL A 259 -16.06 -4.98 -9.48
CA VAL A 259 -16.62 -6.34 -9.49
C VAL A 259 -17.36 -6.63 -8.19
N PHE A 260 -16.79 -6.28 -7.04
CA PHE A 260 -17.43 -6.46 -5.73
C PHE A 260 -18.73 -5.67 -5.60
N VAL A 261 -18.74 -4.39 -5.97
CA VAL A 261 -19.92 -3.53 -5.94
C VAL A 261 -20.99 -4.02 -6.90
N THR A 262 -20.60 -4.45 -8.11
CA THR A 262 -21.53 -5.00 -9.10
C THR A 262 -22.19 -6.28 -8.58
N ALA A 263 -21.42 -7.16 -7.94
CA ALA A 263 -21.96 -8.36 -7.30
C ALA A 263 -22.86 -8.05 -6.11
N LEU A 264 -22.47 -7.07 -5.29
CA LEU A 264 -23.25 -6.61 -4.15
C LEU A 264 -24.61 -6.03 -4.57
N VAL A 265 -24.62 -5.15 -5.59
CA VAL A 265 -25.85 -4.49 -6.09
C VAL A 265 -26.69 -5.47 -6.91
N GLY A 266 -26.07 -6.29 -7.73
CA GLY A 266 -26.77 -7.28 -8.57
C GLY A 266 -27.23 -8.53 -7.82
N GLY A 267 -26.77 -8.74 -6.57
CA GLY A 267 -27.05 -9.95 -5.81
C GLY A 267 -26.50 -11.23 -6.46
N THR A 268 -25.50 -11.09 -7.35
CA THR A 268 -24.97 -12.20 -8.13
C THR A 268 -23.88 -12.93 -7.36
N ALA A 269 -23.98 -14.27 -7.31
CA ALA A 269 -22.87 -15.08 -6.85
C ALA A 269 -21.74 -15.00 -7.88
N LEU A 270 -20.57 -14.55 -7.46
CA LEU A 270 -19.38 -14.55 -8.32
C LEU A 270 -18.69 -15.91 -8.28
N ASP A 271 -18.82 -16.64 -7.15
CA ASP A 271 -18.23 -17.95 -6.93
C ASP A 271 -16.75 -17.97 -7.39
N LYS A 272 -16.31 -18.91 -8.23
CA LYS A 272 -14.91 -19.00 -8.70
C LYS A 272 -14.38 -17.71 -9.37
N LYS A 273 -15.23 -16.80 -9.87
CA LYS A 273 -14.78 -15.54 -10.49
C LYS A 273 -14.11 -14.59 -9.49
N THR A 274 -14.30 -14.77 -8.18
CA THR A 274 -13.62 -13.98 -7.15
C THR A 274 -12.13 -14.26 -7.03
N PHE A 275 -11.60 -15.32 -7.67
CA PHE A 275 -10.15 -15.54 -7.74
C PHE A 275 -9.41 -14.37 -8.41
N ILE A 276 -10.05 -13.68 -9.35
CA ILE A 276 -9.49 -12.46 -9.96
C ILE A 276 -9.24 -11.39 -8.89
N LEU A 277 -10.19 -11.20 -7.96
CA LEU A 277 -10.05 -10.25 -6.85
C LEU A 277 -8.83 -10.58 -5.99
N THR A 278 -8.70 -11.88 -5.69
CA THR A 278 -7.61 -12.42 -4.89
C THR A 278 -6.26 -12.17 -5.55
N PHE A 279 -6.13 -12.53 -6.83
CA PHE A 279 -4.88 -12.34 -7.57
C PHE A 279 -4.50 -10.85 -7.62
N VAL A 280 -5.46 -9.98 -7.95
CA VAL A 280 -5.23 -8.53 -8.02
C VAL A 280 -4.77 -7.98 -6.66
N ALA A 281 -5.45 -8.33 -5.57
CA ALA A 281 -5.08 -7.88 -4.23
C ALA A 281 -3.64 -8.27 -3.85
N TRP A 282 -3.22 -9.50 -4.17
CA TRP A 282 -1.88 -10.00 -3.85
C TRP A 282 -0.77 -9.44 -4.74
N THR A 283 -1.10 -8.87 -5.90
CA THR A 283 -0.10 -8.20 -6.76
C THR A 283 0.23 -6.78 -6.32
N VAL A 284 -0.60 -6.14 -5.48
CA VAL A 284 -0.38 -4.78 -4.97
C VAL A 284 1.01 -4.57 -4.36
N PRO A 285 1.50 -5.38 -3.40
CA PRO A 285 2.83 -5.18 -2.81
C PRO A 285 3.97 -5.40 -3.81
N ILE A 286 3.80 -6.25 -4.83
CA ILE A 286 4.79 -6.44 -5.90
C ILE A 286 4.90 -5.15 -6.72
N VAL A 287 3.76 -4.59 -7.11
CA VAL A 287 3.71 -3.36 -7.91
C VAL A 287 4.29 -2.18 -7.14
N GLN A 288 3.90 -2.02 -5.87
CA GLN A 288 4.44 -0.97 -4.99
C GLN A 288 5.95 -1.11 -4.80
N GLY A 289 6.43 -2.31 -4.47
CA GLY A 289 7.85 -2.59 -4.28
C GLY A 289 8.66 -2.38 -5.56
N THR A 290 8.12 -2.75 -6.73
CA THR A 290 8.78 -2.57 -8.02
C THR A 290 8.98 -1.09 -8.35
N ILE A 291 7.96 -0.27 -8.12
CA ILE A 291 8.07 1.19 -8.31
C ILE A 291 9.10 1.78 -7.36
N ALA A 292 9.07 1.37 -6.09
CA ALA A 292 10.06 1.77 -5.10
C ALA A 292 11.49 1.40 -5.53
N LEU A 293 11.68 0.19 -6.07
CA LEU A 293 12.95 -0.31 -6.54
C LEU A 293 13.49 0.50 -7.72
N PHE A 294 12.65 0.79 -8.72
CA PHE A 294 13.02 1.66 -9.84
C PHE A 294 13.49 3.03 -9.36
N TYR A 295 12.81 3.60 -8.36
CA TYR A 295 13.19 4.89 -7.80
C TYR A 295 14.53 4.82 -7.06
N VAL A 296 14.70 3.86 -6.13
CA VAL A 296 15.95 3.68 -5.38
C VAL A 296 17.14 3.42 -6.31
N ASN A 297 16.91 2.78 -7.45
CA ASN A 297 17.93 2.60 -8.48
C ASN A 297 18.27 3.90 -9.22
N GLY A 298 17.27 4.73 -9.55
CA GLY A 298 17.49 6.03 -10.19
C GLY A 298 18.24 7.06 -9.33
N MET A 299 18.15 6.96 -8.00
CA MET A 299 18.77 7.92 -7.07
C MET A 299 20.31 8.00 -7.13
N GLY A 300 20.99 6.96 -7.63
CA GLY A 300 22.46 6.86 -7.60
C GLY A 300 23.19 7.51 -8.78
N VAL A 301 22.52 7.86 -9.88
CA VAL A 301 23.18 8.10 -11.18
C VAL A 301 23.57 9.58 -11.41
N ALA A 302 23.10 10.51 -10.59
CA ALA A 302 23.32 11.95 -10.82
C ALA A 302 24.49 12.52 -10.00
N SER A 303 25.75 12.31 -10.44
CA SER A 303 26.82 13.23 -10.02
C SER A 303 28.15 13.22 -10.77
N SER A 304 28.52 12.21 -11.56
CA SER A 304 29.89 12.15 -12.11
C SER A 304 30.05 12.68 -13.53
N ARG A 305 28.97 12.91 -14.29
CA ARG A 305 29.06 13.36 -15.70
C ARG A 305 29.10 14.88 -15.91
N GLY A 306 29.10 15.68 -14.84
CA GLY A 306 29.01 17.15 -14.93
C GLY A 306 30.30 17.93 -14.66
N SER A 307 31.41 17.27 -14.33
CA SER A 307 32.69 17.96 -14.06
C SER A 307 33.72 17.78 -15.16
N GLN A 308 33.31 17.50 -16.40
CA GLN A 308 34.18 17.80 -17.54
C GLN A 308 34.20 19.32 -17.69
N ASN A 309 35.21 19.93 -17.06
CA ASN A 309 35.58 21.33 -17.19
C ASN A 309 35.48 21.78 -18.65
N PRO A 310 34.58 22.71 -19.01
CA PRO A 310 34.61 23.38 -20.31
C PRO A 310 35.79 24.36 -20.44
N PHE A 311 36.62 24.50 -19.40
CA PHE A 311 37.58 25.58 -19.23
C PHE A 311 39.03 25.26 -19.63
N SER A 312 39.27 24.26 -20.48
CA SER A 312 40.59 24.02 -21.08
C SER A 312 40.72 24.53 -22.52
N LEU A 313 40.01 25.60 -22.89
CA LEU A 313 40.40 26.44 -24.04
C LEU A 313 41.34 27.53 -23.53
N THR A 314 42.56 27.10 -23.20
CA THR A 314 43.70 27.97 -23.01
C THR A 314 43.97 28.67 -24.34
N ARG A 315 43.56 29.93 -24.39
CA ARG A 315 43.94 30.98 -25.33
C ARG A 315 45.46 30.90 -25.60
N ARG A 316 45.87 30.32 -26.73
CA ARG A 316 47.20 30.56 -27.31
C ARG A 316 47.12 31.84 -28.12
N SER A 317 47.47 32.95 -27.47
CA SER A 317 47.93 34.16 -28.13
C SER A 317 49.34 33.88 -28.66
N THR A 318 49.47 33.62 -29.95
CA THR A 318 50.75 33.77 -30.66
C THR A 318 50.93 35.24 -31.02
N VAL A 319 51.93 35.83 -30.37
CA VAL A 319 52.65 37.03 -30.81
C VAL A 319 53.47 36.64 -32.04
N VAL A 320 53.25 37.31 -33.18
CA VAL A 320 54.28 37.88 -34.08
C VAL A 320 53.59 39.00 -34.87
#